data_AF-A0A9D0XNA4-F1
#
_entry.id   AF-A0A9D0XNA4-F1
#
_cell.length_a   1.000
_cell.length_b   1.000
_cell.length_c   1.000
_cell.angle_alpha   90.00
_cell.angle_beta   90.00
_cell.angle_gamma   90.00
#
_symmetry.space_group_name_H-M   'P 1'
#
loop_
_entity.id
_entity.type
_entity.pdbx_description
1 polymer ?
#
loop_
_entity_poly.entity_id
_entity_poly.type
_entity_poly.pdbx_seq_one_letter_code
_entity_poly.pdbx_strand_id
1 'polypeptide(L)'
;MDIRKIYEYALQREREGKRFFEENAERVSHAAASAFRRLAEEEQQHIEFIQGLLDALEAGESPAGAAPPELKGEGFFAQRAASEMLDQTMLEAMVPDLPVLRMAYLIERDFAEFYEMAASKAEGEAKQALQMLAEWERGHEALFKRLHDEAFEAYAQMPWGG
;
A
#
# COMPACT_ATOMS: atom_id res chain seq x y z
N MET A 1 -25.37 -5.45 3.93
CA MET A 1 -24.22 -4.89 3.19
C MET A 1 -24.04 -5.71 1.93
N ASP A 2 -23.82 -5.08 0.77
CA ASP A 2 -23.57 -5.82 -0.48
C ASP A 2 -22.06 -6.03 -0.62
N ILE A 3 -21.59 -7.21 -0.20
CA ILE A 3 -20.14 -7.49 -0.13
C ILE A 3 -19.50 -7.53 -1.52
N ARG A 4 -20.23 -7.98 -2.54
CA ARG A 4 -19.74 -8.03 -3.93
C ARG A 4 -19.37 -6.63 -4.40
N LYS A 5 -20.23 -5.64 -4.19
CA LYS A 5 -19.95 -4.24 -4.56
C LYS A 5 -18.75 -3.65 -3.84
N ILE A 6 -18.50 -4.08 -2.59
CA ILE A 6 -17.33 -3.64 -1.83
C ILE A 6 -16.06 -4.21 -2.45
N TYR A 7 -16.05 -5.49 -2.83
CA TYR A 7 -14.91 -6.09 -3.50
C TYR A 7 -14.70 -5.57 -4.92
N GLU A 8 -15.77 -5.31 -5.69
CA GLU A 8 -15.65 -4.66 -7.00
C GLU A 8 -15.02 -3.27 -6.90
N TYR A 9 -15.44 -2.49 -5.90
CA TYR A 9 -14.84 -1.19 -5.62
C TYR A 9 -13.37 -1.32 -5.19
N ALA A 10 -13.08 -2.22 -4.24
CA ALA A 10 -11.73 -2.52 -3.77
C ALA A 10 -10.80 -2.89 -4.95
N LEU A 11 -11.23 -3.83 -5.80
CA LEU A 11 -10.48 -4.27 -6.98
C LEU A 11 -10.15 -3.11 -7.93
N GLN A 12 -11.08 -2.17 -8.12
CA GLN A 12 -10.80 -0.98 -8.91
C GLN A 12 -9.74 -0.09 -8.24
N ARG A 13 -9.82 0.08 -6.92
CA ARG A 13 -8.88 0.91 -6.15
C ARG A 13 -7.47 0.32 -6.16
N GLU A 14 -7.29 -0.98 -5.97
CA GLU A 14 -5.95 -1.60 -6.06
C GLU A 14 -5.36 -1.48 -7.46
N ARG A 15 -6.20 -1.60 -8.50
CA ARG A 15 -5.75 -1.35 -9.88
C ARG A 15 -5.31 0.10 -10.09
N GLU A 16 -5.97 1.06 -9.47
CA GLU A 16 -5.59 2.47 -9.49
C GLU A 16 -4.30 2.72 -8.69
N GLY A 17 -4.18 2.15 -7.49
CA GLY A 17 -2.98 2.21 -6.64
C GLY A 17 -1.77 1.62 -7.33
N LYS A 18 -1.89 0.39 -7.86
CA LYS A 18 -0.84 -0.27 -8.66
C LYS A 18 -0.34 0.62 -9.79
N ARG A 19 -1.25 1.17 -10.61
CA ARG A 19 -0.86 2.06 -11.73
C ARG A 19 -0.14 3.30 -11.22
N PHE A 20 -0.64 3.92 -10.15
CA PHE A 20 0.02 5.08 -9.54
C PHE A 20 1.47 4.73 -9.14
N PHE A 21 1.68 3.58 -8.51
CA PHE A 21 3.01 3.14 -8.10
C PHE A 21 3.93 2.81 -9.29
N GLU A 22 3.43 2.10 -10.30
CA GLU A 22 4.19 1.78 -11.52
C GLU A 22 4.62 3.05 -12.28
N GLU A 23 3.69 3.97 -12.50
CA GLU A 23 3.96 5.20 -13.26
C GLU A 23 4.92 6.14 -12.52
N ASN A 24 4.83 6.23 -11.19
CA ASN A 24 5.71 7.09 -10.41
C ASN A 24 7.08 6.47 -10.15
N ALA A 25 7.21 5.15 -10.15
CA ALA A 25 8.50 4.46 -10.04
C ALA A 25 9.51 4.82 -11.15
N GLU A 26 9.03 5.31 -12.30
CA GLU A 26 9.86 5.79 -13.41
C GLU A 26 10.26 7.27 -13.28
N ARG A 27 9.58 8.01 -12.39
CA ARG A 27 9.63 9.48 -12.32
C ARG A 27 10.29 10.00 -11.06
N VAL A 28 10.15 9.28 -9.95
CA VAL A 28 10.78 9.62 -8.67
C VAL A 28 12.29 9.36 -8.70
N SER A 29 13.01 9.89 -7.72
CA SER A 29 14.43 9.60 -7.53
C SER A 29 14.70 8.10 -7.45
N HIS A 30 15.92 7.69 -7.80
CA HIS A 30 16.34 6.29 -7.66
C HIS A 30 16.18 5.77 -6.22
N ALA A 31 16.34 6.67 -5.24
CA ALA A 31 16.18 6.36 -3.83
C ALA A 31 14.74 5.94 -3.50
N ALA A 32 13.73 6.64 -4.03
CA ALA A 32 12.31 6.29 -3.82
C ALA A 32 11.78 5.21 -4.77
N ALA A 33 12.36 5.08 -5.97
CA ALA A 33 11.82 4.23 -7.04
C ALA A 33 11.67 2.75 -6.66
N SER A 34 12.59 2.22 -5.84
CA SER A 34 12.51 0.82 -5.41
C SER A 34 11.35 0.55 -4.45
N ALA A 35 11.01 1.50 -3.57
CA ALA A 35 9.80 1.41 -2.75
C ALA A 35 8.54 1.40 -3.62
N PHE A 36 8.45 2.31 -4.61
CA PHE A 36 7.30 2.35 -5.53
C PHE A 36 7.14 1.06 -6.36
N ARG A 37 8.23 0.51 -6.92
CA ARG A 37 8.15 -0.75 -7.67
C ARG A 37 7.70 -1.91 -6.80
N ARG A 38 8.23 -1.97 -5.58
CA ARG A 38 7.88 -3.02 -4.64
C ARG A 38 6.40 -2.97 -4.29
N LEU A 39 5.88 -1.78 -4.02
CA LEU A 39 4.46 -1.60 -3.71
C LEU A 39 3.57 -1.98 -4.88
N ALA A 40 3.94 -1.64 -6.12
CA ALA A 40 3.22 -2.11 -7.29
C ALA A 40 3.15 -3.66 -7.41
N GLU A 41 4.15 -4.39 -6.94
CA GLU A 41 4.15 -5.86 -6.88
C GLU A 41 3.23 -6.39 -5.76
N GLU A 42 3.13 -5.68 -4.63
CA GLU A 42 2.24 -6.02 -3.51
C GLU A 42 0.77 -5.73 -3.88
N GLU A 43 0.50 -4.58 -4.50
CA GLU A 43 -0.83 -4.26 -5.06
C GLU A 43 -1.33 -5.31 -6.07
N GLN A 44 -0.43 -5.90 -6.87
CA GLN A 44 -0.79 -6.97 -7.79
C GLN A 44 -1.30 -8.21 -7.05
N GLN A 45 -0.72 -8.52 -5.89
CA GLN A 45 -1.17 -9.63 -5.04
C GLN A 45 -2.52 -9.31 -4.39
N HIS A 46 -2.77 -8.06 -4.00
CA HIS A 46 -4.07 -7.61 -3.51
C HIS A 46 -5.15 -7.79 -4.57
N ILE A 47 -4.87 -7.36 -5.82
CA ILE A 47 -5.76 -7.53 -6.98
C ILE A 47 -6.12 -9.00 -7.18
N GLU A 48 -5.14 -9.89 -7.16
CA GLU A 48 -5.33 -11.34 -7.35
C GLU A 48 -6.16 -11.94 -6.21
N PHE A 49 -5.89 -11.54 -4.98
CA PHE A 49 -6.65 -11.97 -3.82
C PHE A 49 -8.13 -11.54 -3.90
N ILE A 50 -8.39 -10.26 -4.18
CA ILE A 50 -9.75 -9.72 -4.29
C ILE A 50 -10.51 -10.36 -5.47
N GLN A 51 -9.83 -10.60 -6.60
CA GLN A 51 -10.43 -11.30 -7.73
C GLN A 51 -10.86 -12.73 -7.33
N GLY A 52 -10.01 -13.46 -6.59
CA GLY A 52 -10.36 -14.78 -6.07
C GLY A 52 -11.58 -14.77 -5.13
N LEU A 53 -11.72 -13.73 -4.30
CA LEU A 53 -12.90 -13.55 -3.44
C LEU A 53 -14.17 -13.31 -4.27
N LEU A 54 -14.09 -12.50 -5.33
CA LEU A 54 -15.21 -12.24 -6.24
C LEU A 54 -15.64 -13.51 -6.98
N ASP A 55 -14.68 -14.25 -7.52
CA ASP A 55 -14.94 -15.49 -8.26
C ASP A 55 -15.61 -16.55 -7.37
N ALA A 56 -15.17 -16.69 -6.11
CA ALA A 56 -15.80 -17.58 -5.13
C ALA A 56 -17.25 -17.16 -4.83
N LEU A 57 -17.52 -15.84 -4.68
CA LEU A 57 -18.86 -15.31 -4.48
C LEU A 57 -19.78 -15.52 -5.69
N GLU A 58 -19.24 -15.55 -6.92
CA GLU A 58 -20.00 -15.86 -8.13
C GLU A 58 -20.33 -17.35 -8.25
N ALA A 59 -19.38 -18.22 -7.87
CA ALA A 59 -19.57 -19.66 -7.85
C ALA A 59 -20.49 -20.15 -6.70
N GLY A 60 -20.77 -19.30 -5.71
CA GLY A 60 -21.47 -19.68 -4.49
C GLY A 60 -20.62 -20.58 -3.58
N GLU A 61 -19.30 -20.54 -3.78
CA GLU A 61 -18.31 -21.26 -2.98
C GLU A 61 -17.91 -20.43 -1.76
N SER A 62 -17.35 -21.08 -0.74
CA SER A 62 -16.80 -20.38 0.41
C SER A 62 -15.51 -19.67 0.00
N PRO A 63 -15.36 -18.37 0.30
CA PRO A 63 -14.11 -17.63 0.14
C PRO A 63 -12.87 -18.30 0.78
N ALA A 64 -13.04 -19.26 1.70
CA ALA A 64 -11.94 -20.02 2.32
C ALA A 64 -11.02 -20.76 1.32
N GLY A 65 -11.46 -20.98 0.07
CA GLY A 65 -10.62 -21.53 -1.00
C GLY A 65 -9.62 -20.53 -1.58
N ALA A 66 -9.91 -19.22 -1.50
CA ALA A 66 -8.97 -18.16 -1.80
C ALA A 66 -8.07 -17.97 -0.59
N ALA A 67 -7.14 -18.91 -0.38
CA ALA A 67 -6.13 -18.76 0.66
C ALA A 67 -5.42 -17.41 0.46
N PRO A 68 -5.28 -16.60 1.52
CA PRO A 68 -4.40 -15.44 1.46
C PRO A 68 -3.05 -15.90 0.90
N PRO A 69 -2.40 -15.12 0.02
CA PRO A 69 -1.00 -15.39 -0.30
C PRO A 69 -0.23 -15.59 1.02
N GLU A 70 0.70 -16.55 1.08
CA GLU A 70 1.57 -16.73 2.25
C GLU A 70 2.45 -15.47 2.38
N LEU A 71 1.89 -14.40 2.94
CA LEU A 71 2.57 -13.14 3.17
C LEU A 71 3.33 -13.25 4.47
N LYS A 72 4.32 -14.15 4.46
CA LYS A 72 5.40 -14.15 5.44
C LYS A 72 6.22 -12.87 5.23
N GLY A 73 5.72 -11.75 5.74
CA GLY A 73 6.57 -10.63 6.12
C GLY A 73 6.41 -9.30 5.41
N GLU A 74 5.26 -8.91 4.85
CA GLU A 74 5.10 -7.55 4.28
C GLU A 74 5.48 -6.45 5.29
N GLY A 75 5.01 -6.55 6.54
CA GLY A 75 5.44 -5.65 7.62
C GLY A 75 6.92 -5.78 8.02
N PHE A 76 7.56 -6.92 7.76
CA PHE A 76 8.99 -7.16 8.06
C PHE A 76 9.91 -6.66 6.94
N PHE A 77 9.46 -6.73 5.68
CA PHE A 77 10.20 -6.27 4.52
C PHE A 77 10.12 -4.76 4.33
N ALA A 78 8.95 -4.13 4.56
CA ALA A 78 8.85 -2.68 4.63
C ALA A 78 9.80 -2.09 5.68
N GLN A 79 9.96 -2.76 6.82
CA GLN A 79 10.90 -2.36 7.86
C GLN A 79 12.37 -2.47 7.43
N ARG A 80 12.76 -3.56 6.76
CA ARG A 80 14.15 -3.74 6.29
C ARG A 80 14.49 -2.82 5.12
N ALA A 81 13.61 -2.71 4.13
CA ALA A 81 13.78 -1.82 2.98
C ALA A 81 13.85 -0.36 3.42
N ALA A 82 12.97 0.07 4.34
CA ALA A 82 13.10 1.37 4.98
C ALA A 82 14.48 1.50 5.61
N SER A 83 14.88 0.58 6.49
CA SER A 83 16.18 0.64 7.21
C SER A 83 17.41 0.74 6.30
N GLU A 84 17.37 0.15 5.10
CA GLU A 84 18.45 0.23 4.11
C GLU A 84 18.43 1.53 3.29
N MET A 85 17.27 2.21 3.19
CA MET A 85 17.09 3.47 2.45
C MET A 85 17.41 4.74 3.24
N LEU A 86 17.65 4.67 4.55
CA LEU A 86 17.82 5.85 5.42
C LEU A 86 19.27 6.29 5.56
N ASP A 87 20.08 6.12 4.52
CA ASP A 87 21.32 6.88 4.45
C ASP A 87 20.98 8.36 4.19
N GLN A 88 21.70 9.26 4.85
CA GLN A 88 21.43 10.70 4.75
C GLN A 88 21.44 11.19 3.29
N THR A 89 22.36 10.66 2.46
CA THR A 89 22.45 11.02 1.04
C THR A 89 21.21 10.59 0.25
N MET A 90 20.64 9.42 0.59
CA MET A 90 19.43 8.92 -0.06
C MET A 90 18.20 9.72 0.35
N LEU A 91 18.09 10.09 1.63
CA LEU A 91 17.02 10.95 2.13
C LEU A 91 17.03 12.33 1.49
N GLU A 92 18.20 12.96 1.37
CA GLU A 92 18.35 14.23 0.66
C GLU A 92 17.97 14.11 -0.82
N ALA A 93 18.29 13.00 -1.47
CA ALA A 93 17.91 12.74 -2.87
C ALA A 93 16.41 12.56 -3.08
N MET A 94 15.65 12.17 -2.04
CA MET A 94 14.19 12.04 -2.08
C MET A 94 13.45 13.37 -1.88
N VAL A 95 14.12 14.45 -1.49
CA VAL A 95 13.48 15.76 -1.24
C VAL A 95 12.60 16.26 -2.39
N PRO A 96 13.00 16.16 -3.68
CA PRO A 96 12.14 16.54 -4.79
C PRO A 96 10.86 15.68 -4.91
N ASP A 97 10.87 14.47 -4.35
CA ASP A 97 9.76 13.51 -4.41
C ASP A 97 8.76 13.68 -3.27
N LEU A 98 9.00 14.60 -2.31
CA LEU A 98 8.13 14.83 -1.16
C LEU A 98 6.64 14.92 -1.51
N PRO A 99 6.20 15.64 -2.56
CA PRO A 99 4.79 15.66 -2.94
C PRO A 99 4.25 14.28 -3.33
N VAL A 100 5.03 13.47 -4.05
CA VAL A 100 4.63 12.14 -4.53
C VAL A 100 4.64 11.12 -3.39
N LEU A 101 5.64 11.19 -2.50
CA LEU A 101 5.68 10.41 -1.27
C LEU A 101 4.48 10.71 -0.37
N ARG A 102 4.07 11.98 -0.29
CA ARG A 102 2.86 12.36 0.45
C ARG A 102 1.60 11.83 -0.19
N MET A 103 1.50 11.85 -1.52
CA MET A 103 0.37 11.26 -2.22
C MET A 103 0.29 9.75 -1.98
N ALA A 104 1.41 9.03 -2.09
CA ALA A 104 1.49 7.60 -1.79
C ALA A 104 0.98 7.33 -0.36
N TYR A 105 1.54 7.99 0.65
CA TYR A 105 1.08 7.90 2.03
C TYR A 105 -0.45 8.08 2.18
N LEU A 106 -1.02 9.11 1.54
CA LEU A 106 -2.45 9.40 1.66
C LEU A 106 -3.33 8.37 0.95
N ILE A 107 -2.88 7.82 -0.18
CA ILE A 107 -3.59 6.76 -0.91
C ILE A 107 -3.72 5.52 -0.03
N GLU A 108 -2.60 5.02 0.51
CA GLU A 108 -2.58 3.82 1.37
C GLU A 108 -3.42 4.03 2.63
N ARG A 109 -3.36 5.23 3.24
CA ARG A 109 -4.20 5.55 4.40
C ARG A 109 -5.69 5.49 4.04
N ASP A 110 -6.08 6.06 2.91
CA ASP A 110 -7.47 6.06 2.46
C ASP A 110 -7.96 4.62 2.18
N PHE A 111 -7.08 3.73 1.70
CA PHE A 111 -7.41 2.31 1.47
C PHE A 111 -7.53 1.54 2.78
N ALA A 112 -6.57 1.71 3.70
CA ALA A 112 -6.63 1.14 5.03
C ALA A 112 -7.93 1.51 5.77
N GLU A 113 -8.27 2.80 5.77
CA GLU A 113 -9.51 3.31 6.39
C GLU A 113 -10.77 2.76 5.71
N PHE A 114 -10.76 2.66 4.37
CA PHE A 114 -11.84 2.04 3.62
C PHE A 114 -12.06 0.59 4.03
N TYR A 115 -11.00 -0.22 4.08
CA TYR A 115 -11.06 -1.62 4.46
C TYR A 115 -11.47 -1.83 5.92
N GLU A 116 -10.96 -1.04 6.85
CA GLU A 116 -11.37 -1.05 8.26
C GLU A 116 -12.87 -0.74 8.40
N MET A 117 -13.34 0.30 7.72
CA MET A 117 -14.76 0.66 7.72
C MET A 117 -15.61 -0.47 7.12
N ALA A 118 -15.21 -1.06 6.00
CA ALA A 118 -15.93 -2.15 5.37
C ALA A 118 -15.96 -3.39 6.29
N ALA A 119 -14.82 -3.76 6.89
CA ALA A 119 -14.70 -4.85 7.84
C ALA A 119 -15.60 -4.66 9.07
N SER A 120 -15.73 -3.43 9.58
CA SER A 120 -16.60 -3.13 10.74
C SER A 120 -18.08 -3.44 10.49
N LYS A 121 -18.50 -3.49 9.23
CA LYS A 121 -19.88 -3.73 8.77
C LYS A 121 -20.07 -5.13 8.15
N ALA A 122 -18.99 -5.89 8.01
CA ALA A 122 -18.98 -7.24 7.48
C ALA A 122 -19.08 -8.29 8.59
N GLU A 123 -19.42 -9.52 8.20
CA GLU A 123 -19.44 -10.68 9.09
C GLU A 123 -18.75 -11.88 8.41
N GLY A 124 -18.39 -12.88 9.20
CA GLY A 124 -17.80 -14.13 8.70
C GLY A 124 -16.47 -13.93 7.96
N GLU A 125 -16.26 -14.71 6.92
CA GLU A 125 -15.04 -14.72 6.10
C GLU A 125 -14.78 -13.37 5.41
N ALA A 126 -15.84 -12.66 5.01
CA ALA A 126 -15.71 -11.35 4.39
C ALA A 126 -15.09 -10.32 5.33
N LYS A 127 -15.45 -10.37 6.62
CA LYS A 127 -14.82 -9.52 7.64
C LYS A 127 -13.33 -9.83 7.76
N GLN A 128 -12.96 -11.11 7.79
CA GLN A 128 -11.56 -11.53 7.93
C GLN A 128 -10.71 -11.07 6.74
N ALA A 129 -11.21 -11.24 5.51
CA ALA A 129 -10.53 -10.79 4.31
C ALA A 129 -10.31 -9.26 4.30
N LEU A 130 -11.33 -8.48 4.65
CA LEU A 130 -11.23 -7.02 4.72
C LEU A 130 -10.30 -6.53 5.84
N GLN A 131 -10.27 -7.22 6.99
CA GLN A 131 -9.33 -6.90 8.07
C GLN A 131 -7.89 -7.14 7.64
N MET A 132 -7.66 -8.23 6.90
CA MET A 132 -6.33 -8.57 6.41
C MET A 132 -5.83 -7.56 5.37
N LEU A 133 -6.69 -7.17 4.40
CA LEU A 133 -6.39 -6.08 3.47
C LEU A 133 -6.05 -4.78 4.22
N ALA A 134 -6.87 -4.39 5.20
CA ALA A 134 -6.59 -3.22 6.03
C ALA A 134 -5.21 -3.28 6.71
N GLU A 135 -4.83 -4.45 7.24
CA GLU A 135 -3.52 -4.63 7.89
C GLU A 135 -2.35 -4.46 6.90
N TRP A 136 -2.49 -4.93 5.66
CA TRP A 136 -1.49 -4.73 4.60
C TRP A 136 -1.34 -3.24 4.24
N GLU A 137 -2.47 -2.58 3.98
CA GLU A 137 -2.50 -1.14 3.67
C GLU A 137 -1.91 -0.27 4.79
N ARG A 138 -2.14 -0.64 6.07
CA ARG A 138 -1.49 0.05 7.21
C ARG A 138 0.03 -0.12 7.19
N GLY A 139 0.52 -1.25 6.71
CA GLY A 139 1.96 -1.48 6.50
C GLY A 139 2.53 -0.54 5.45
N HIS A 140 1.86 -0.42 4.30
CA HIS A 140 2.23 0.48 3.22
C HIS A 140 2.16 1.96 3.64
N GLU A 141 1.09 2.35 4.33
CA GLU A 141 0.92 3.68 4.90
C GLU A 141 2.11 4.04 5.80
N ALA A 142 2.48 3.14 6.72
CA ALA A 142 3.57 3.36 7.65
C ALA A 142 4.91 3.54 6.92
N LEU A 143 5.15 2.77 5.86
CA LEU A 143 6.35 2.90 5.02
C LEU A 143 6.43 4.27 4.37
N PHE A 144 5.41 4.68 3.60
CA PHE A 144 5.46 5.95 2.88
C PHE A 144 5.42 7.16 3.79
N LYS A 145 4.68 7.08 4.91
CA LYS A 145 4.71 8.12 5.93
C LYS A 145 6.12 8.31 6.47
N ARG A 146 6.82 7.21 6.77
CA ARG A 146 8.20 7.25 7.27
C ARG A 146 9.14 7.86 6.23
N LEU A 147 9.11 7.38 4.99
CA LEU A 147 9.94 7.92 3.91
C LEU A 147 9.70 9.41 3.69
N HIS A 148 8.44 9.85 3.69
CA HIS A 148 8.07 11.25 3.59
C HIS A 148 8.63 12.07 4.76
N ASP A 149 8.38 11.64 6.00
CA ASP A 149 8.74 12.41 7.19
C ASP A 149 10.26 12.55 7.33
N GLU A 150 11.01 11.49 7.05
CA GLU A 150 12.48 11.52 7.11
C GLU A 150 13.09 12.37 5.99
N ALA A 151 12.58 12.28 4.76
CA ALA A 151 13.00 13.17 3.66
C ALA A 151 12.63 14.63 3.95
N PHE A 152 11.48 14.88 4.60
CA PHE A 152 11.05 16.22 4.97
C PHE A 152 11.92 16.79 6.09
N GLU A 153 12.32 15.97 7.05
CA GLU A 153 13.25 16.37 8.09
C GLU A 153 14.63 16.72 7.51
N ALA A 154 15.13 15.92 6.56
CA ALA A 154 16.35 16.24 5.82
C ALA A 154 16.24 17.59 5.10
N TYR A 155 15.14 17.84 4.39
CA TYR A 155 14.83 19.13 3.76
C TYR A 155 14.84 20.29 4.78
N ALA A 156 14.20 20.11 5.93
CA ALA A 156 14.09 21.15 6.96
C ALA A 156 15.45 21.53 7.57
N GLN A 157 16.40 20.60 7.58
CA GLN A 157 17.76 20.82 8.09
C GLN A 157 18.74 21.37 7.03
N MET A 158 18.34 21.44 5.76
CA MET A 158 19.19 21.99 4.71
C MET A 158 19.52 23.47 4.96
N PRO A 159 20.77 23.91 4.70
CA PRO A 159 21.13 25.32 4.79
C PRO A 159 20.47 26.09 3.64
N TRP A 160 19.34 26.73 3.93
CA TRP A 160 18.72 27.70 3.04
C TRP A 160 19.62 28.93 2.97
N GLY A 161 20.41 29.04 1.89
CA GLY A 161 21.30 30.17 1.66
C GLY A 161 20.56 31.50 1.79
N GLY A 162 21.03 32.35 2.71
CA GLY A 162 20.70 33.78 2.79
C GLY A 162 21.74 34.63 2.09
#